data_AF-A0A485AZ65-F1
#
_entry.id   AF-A0A485AZ65-F1
#
_cell.length_a   1.000
_cell.length_b   1.000
_cell.length_c   1.000
_cell.angle_alpha   90.00
_cell.angle_beta   90.00
_cell.angle_gamma   90.00
#
_symmetry.space_group_name_H-M   'P 1'
#
loop_
_entity.id
_entity.type
_entity.pdbx_description
1 polymer ?
#
loop_
_entity_poly.entity_id
_entity_poly.type
_entity_poly.pdbx_seq_one_letter_code
_entity_poly.pdbx_strand_id
1 'polypeptide(L)' 'MYIGIDLGTSGVKVILLDEQGSVLASQTEKIDGLPSPSSLV' A
#
# COMPACT_ATOMS: atom_id res chain seq x y z
N MET A 1 -13.63 10.64 9.56
CA MET A 1 -12.57 9.66 9.19
C MET A 1 -12.27 9.75 7.71
N TYR A 2 -11.00 9.65 7.32
CA TYR A 2 -10.56 9.71 5.93
C TYR A 2 -9.59 8.56 5.61
N ILE A 3 -9.63 8.05 4.38
CA ILE A 3 -8.68 7.06 3.88
C ILE A 3 -7.83 7.73 2.80
N GLY A 4 -6.52 7.75 3.00
CA GLY A 4 -5.54 8.12 1.98
C GLY A 4 -5.00 6.88 1.30
N ILE A 5 -4.98 6.86 -0.03
CA ILE A 5 -4.42 5.78 -0.83
C ILE A 5 -3.35 6.37 -1.75
N ASP A 6 -2.14 5.85 -1.64
CA ASP A 6 -1.01 6.16 -2.51
C ASP A 6 -0.67 4.92 -3.34
N LEU A 7 -0.84 5.05 -4.66
CA LEU A 7 -0.64 3.97 -5.63
C LEU A 7 0.71 4.14 -6.31
N GLY A 8 1.73 3.45 -5.79
CA GLY A 8 3.05 3.38 -6.39
C GLY A 8 3.23 2.15 -7.28
N THR A 9 4.29 2.14 -8.08
CA THR A 9 4.61 0.99 -8.97
C THR A 9 4.97 -0.27 -8.19
N SER A 10 5.60 -0.12 -7.04
CA SER A 10 6.15 -1.22 -6.23
C SER A 10 5.21 -1.68 -5.11
N GLY A 11 4.14 -0.92 -4.86
CA GLY A 11 3.28 -1.13 -3.71
C GLY A 11 2.21 -0.07 -3.55
N VAL A 12 1.22 -0.41 -2.73
CA VAL A 12 0.13 0.48 -2.33
C VAL A 12 0.30 0.81 -0.85
N LYS A 13 0.25 2.09 -0.52
CA LYS A 13 0.16 2.55 0.85
C LYS A 13 -1.25 3.05 1.14
N VAL A 14 -1.82 2.61 2.26
CA VAL A 14 -3.10 3.06 2.77
C VAL A 14 -2.89 3.66 4.16
N ILE A 15 -3.48 4.84 4.39
CA ILE A 15 -3.51 5.50 5.69
C ILE A 15 -4.95 5.76 6.11
N LEU A 16 -5.25 5.56 7.38
CA LEU A 16 -6.51 5.94 7.99
C LEU A 16 -6.28 7.15 8.90
N LEU A 17 -7.08 8.19 8.71
CA LEU A 17 -6.99 9.45 9.43
C LEU A 17 -8.29 9.71 10.21
N ASP A 18 -8.15 10.29 11.40
CA ASP A 18 -9.28 10.92 12.08
C ASP A 18 -9.71 12.23 11.38
N GLU A 19 -10.69 12.94 11.93
CA GLU A 19 -11.22 14.16 11.34
C GLU A 19 -10.30 15.37 11.51
N GLN A 20 -9.34 15.30 12.43
CA GLN A 20 -8.34 16.32 12.68
C GLN A 20 -7.07 16.10 11.83
N GLY A 21 -7.03 14.99 11.08
CA GLY A 21 -5.90 14.61 10.23
C GLY A 21 -4.82 13.81 10.96
N SER A 22 -5.08 13.29 12.16
CA SER A 22 -4.14 12.40 12.86
C SER A 22 -4.18 11.00 12.26
N VAL A 23 -3.00 10.37 12.13
CA VAL A 23 -2.89 8.99 11.63
C VAL A 23 -3.34 8.01 12.70
N LEU A 24 -4.40 7.26 12.39
CA LEU A 24 -4.91 6.17 13.22
C LEU A 24 -4.29 4.83 12.83
N ALA A 25 -4.01 4.61 11.54
CA ALA A 25 -3.34 3.42 11.03
C ALA A 25 -2.65 3.69 9.69
N SER A 26 -1.63 2.89 9.37
CA SER A 26 -0.97 2.89 8.06
C SER A 26 -0.55 1.46 7.72
N GLN A 27 -0.80 1.05 6.48
CA GLN A 27 -0.35 -0.22 5.93
C GLN A 27 0.25 0.00 4.55
N THR A 28 1.33 -0.69 4.23
CA THR A 28 1.90 -0.73 2.89
C THR A 28 1.99 -2.17 2.43
N GLU A 29 1.36 -2.48 1.31
CA GLU A 29 1.45 -3.78 0.66
C GLU A 29 2.28 -3.67 -0.61
N LYS A 30 3.15 -4.66 -0.85
CA LYS A 30 3.86 -4.74 -2.13
C LYS A 30 2.88 -5.14 -3.22
N ILE A 31 3.04 -4.52 -4.38
CA ILE A 31 2.43 -5.01 -5.62
C ILE A 31 3.47 -5.96 -6.21
N ASP A 32 3.15 -7.25 -6.26
CA ASP A 32 4.00 -8.23 -6.92
C ASP A 32 3.92 -8.02 -8.43
N GLY A 33 4.88 -7.26 -8.93
CA GLY A 33 5.14 -7.07 -10.35
C GLY A 33 6.05 -8.18 -10.85
N LEU A 34 5.45 -9.16 -11.54
CA LEU A 34 6.04 -10.34 -12.17
C LEU A 34 6.44 -11.50 -11.25
N PRO A 35 6.13 -12.75 -11.64
CA PRO A 35 6.67 -13.93 -10.97
C PRO A 35 8.20 -13.95 -11.13
N SER A 36 8.89 -14.38 -10.07
CA SER A 36 10.32 -14.66 -10.12
C SER A 36 10.64 -15.56 -11.34
N PRO A 37 11.69 -15.28 -12.14
CA PRO A 37 12.12 -16.12 -13.26
C PRO A 37 12.34 -17.59 -12.87
N SER A 38 12.62 -17.86 -11.60
CA SER A 38 12.80 -19.21 -11.04
C SER A 38 11.51 -20.03 -10.95
N SER A 39 10.36 -19.49 -11.35
CA SER A 39 9.07 -20.20 -11.37
C SER A 39 8.75 -20.85 -12.73
N LEU A 40 9.62 -20.67 -13.73
CA LEU A 40 9.46 -21.16 -15.10
C LEU A 40 10.48 -22.27 -15.47
N VAL A 41 11.19 -22.82 -14.50
CA VAL A 41 12.19 -23.90 -14.69
C VAL A 41 11.92 -25.07 -13.77
#